data_AF-A0A9E1QBQ4-F1
#
_entry.id   AF-A0A9E1QBQ4-F1
#
_cell.length_a   1.000
_cell.length_b   1.000
_cell.length_c   1.000
_cell.angle_alpha   90.00
_cell.angle_beta   90.00
_cell.angle_gamma   90.00
#
_symmetry.space_group_name_H-M   'P 1'
#
loop_
_entity.id
_entity.type
_entity.pdbx_description
1 polymer ?
#
loop_
_entity_poly.entity_id
_entity_poly.type
_entity_poly.pdbx_seq_one_letter_code
_entity_poly.pdbx_strand_id
1 'polypeptide(L)' 'MFQLGKTIVSEDLIEKDFMCNLSQCKGECCVSGVAGAPLEKEEV' A
#
# COMPACT_ATOMS: atom_id res chain seq x y z
N MET A 1 -17.37 9.10 -1.19
CA MET A 1 -17.35 8.42 -2.51
C MET A 1 -17.84 9.42 -3.55
N PHE A 2 -17.26 9.47 -4.76
CA PHE A 2 -17.65 10.42 -5.82
C PHE A 2 -18.01 9.72 -7.14
N GLN A 3 -18.81 10.37 -7.98
CA GLN A 3 -19.36 9.78 -9.21
C GLN A 3 -18.70 10.34 -10.47
N LEU A 4 -18.28 9.46 -11.38
CA LEU A 4 -17.79 9.78 -12.72
C LEU A 4 -18.70 9.11 -13.76
N GLY A 5 -19.60 9.88 -14.38
CA GLY A 5 -20.57 9.36 -15.33
C GLY A 5 -21.51 8.34 -14.68
N LYS A 6 -21.39 7.06 -15.06
CA LYS A 6 -22.17 5.94 -14.49
C LYS A 6 -21.40 5.11 -13.45
N THR A 7 -20.21 5.55 -13.06
CA THR A 7 -19.33 4.81 -12.15
C THR A 7 -19.24 5.52 -10.81
N ILE A 8 -19.37 4.76 -9.72
CA ILE A 8 -19.14 5.24 -8.35
C ILE A 8 -17.71 4.88 -7.97
N VAL A 9 -16.97 5.86 -7.46
CA VAL A 9 -15.55 5.75 -7.11
C VAL A 9 -15.39 6.01 -5.61
N SER A 10 -14.63 5.16 -4.91
CA SER A 10 -14.34 5.39 -3.49
C SER A 10 -13.38 6.58 -3.31
N GLU A 11 -13.62 7.38 -2.28
CA GLU A 11 -12.67 8.44 -1.87
C GLU A 11 -11.39 7.84 -1.30
N ASP A 12 -11.43 6.58 -0.84
CA ASP A 12 -10.23 5.88 -0.38
C ASP A 12 -9.11 5.93 -1.43
N LEU A 13 -9.43 5.94 -2.73
CA LEU A 13 -8.45 6.04 -3.82
C LEU A 13 -7.61 7.33 -3.79
N ILE A 14 -8.09 8.36 -3.12
CA ILE A 14 -7.41 9.67 -2.98
C ILE A 14 -6.82 9.80 -1.58
N GLU A 15 -7.54 9.32 -0.56
CA GLU A 15 -7.20 9.51 0.85
C GLU A 15 -6.21 8.48 1.39
N LYS A 16 -6.14 7.29 0.80
CA LYS A 16 -5.29 6.20 1.28
C LYS A 16 -4.11 5.95 0.36
N ASP A 17 -2.97 5.73 0.99
CA ASP A 17 -1.77 5.24 0.31
C ASP A 17 -1.89 3.73 0.11
N PHE A 18 -2.03 3.32 -1.15
CA PHE A 18 -2.04 1.90 -1.54
C PHE A 18 -0.64 1.34 -1.81
N MET A 19 0.36 2.21 -1.85
CA MET A 19 1.75 1.84 -2.11
C MET A 19 2.62 2.19 -0.90
N CYS A 20 3.58 1.31 -0.61
CA CYS A 20 4.50 1.53 0.49
C CYS A 20 5.38 2.77 0.23
N ASN A 21 5.47 3.66 1.23
CA ASN A 21 6.42 4.76 1.21
C ASN A 21 7.82 4.26 1.63
N LEU A 22 8.55 3.69 0.67
CA LEU A 22 9.89 3.13 0.88
C LEU A 22 10.90 4.15 1.43
N SER A 23 10.73 5.44 1.12
CA SER A 23 11.61 6.49 1.64
C SER A 23 11.44 6.68 3.16
N GLN A 24 10.23 6.48 3.67
CA GLN A 24 9.95 6.58 5.10
C GLN A 24 10.28 5.28 5.85
N CYS A 25 9.86 4.12 5.33
CA CYS A 25 10.02 2.85 6.04
C CYS A 25 11.38 2.19 5.84
N LYS A 26 12.10 2.54 4.76
CA LYS A 26 13.40 1.97 4.38
C LYS A 26 13.43 0.43 4.31
N GLY A 27 12.28 -0.21 4.09
CA GLY A 27 12.15 -1.68 4.03
C GLY A 27 11.93 -2.37 5.38
N GLU A 28 12.03 -1.65 6.50
CA GLU A 28 11.86 -2.23 7.86
C GLU A 28 10.48 -2.88 8.04
N CYS A 29 9.43 -2.32 7.43
CA CYS A 29 8.07 -2.87 7.54
C CYS A 29 7.90 -4.22 6.84
N CYS A 30 8.73 -4.54 5.85
CA CYS A 30 8.70 -5.81 5.13
C CYS A 30 9.57 -6.87 5.81
N VAL A 31 10.65 -6.45 6.47
CA VAL A 31 11.61 -7.35 7.12
C VAL A 31 11.21 -7.67 8.57
N SER A 32 10.80 -6.65 9.33
CA SER A 32 10.50 -6.75 10.76
C SER A 32 9.01 -6.61 11.08
N GLY A 33 8.22 -6.10 10.14
CA GLY A 33 6.78 -5.90 10.30
C GLY A 33 5.97 -7.13 9.88
N VAL A 34 4.81 -7.32 10.52
CA VAL A 34 3.83 -8.35 10.14
C VAL A 34 2.76 -7.85 9.15
N ALA A 35 2.83 -6.57 8.79
CA ALA A 35 1.89 -5.91 7.89
C ALA A 35 2.41 -5.82 6.43
N GLY A 36 3.69 -6.16 6.20
CA GLY A 36 4.28 -6.21 4.86
C GLY A 36 3.92 -7.50 4.10
N ALA A 37 4.26 -7.53 2.82
CA ALA A 37 4.19 -8.77 2.04
C ALA A 37 5.20 -9.78 2.62
N PRO A 38 4.85 -11.06 2.75
CA PRO A 38 5.81 -12.08 3.16
C PRO A 38 6.95 -12.14 2.14
N LEU A 39 8.19 -12.13 2.65
CA LEU A 39 9.40 -12.23 1.83
C LEU A 39 9.70 -13.70 1.50
N GLU A 40 10.03 -13.96 0.24
CA GLU A 40 10.60 -15.24 -0.21
C GLU A 40 12.08 -15.34 0.20
N LYS A 41 12.62 -16.56 0.21
CA LYS A 41 14.00 -16.80 0.69
C LYS A 41 15.06 -16.12 -0.17
N GLU A 42 14.75 -15.86 -1.43
CA GLU A 42 15.61 -15.21 -2.40
C GLU A 42 15.62 -13.67 -2.23
N GLU A 43 14.75 -13.11 -1.39
CA GLU A 43 14.62 -11.67 -1.13
C GLU A 43 15.38 -11.20 0.13
N VAL A 44 16.09 -12.10 0.82
CA VAL A 44 16.86 -11.85 2.07
C VAL A 44 18.36 -11.82 1.82
#